data_AF-A0A644WFG1-F1
#
_entry.id   AF-A0A644WFG1-F1
#
_cell.length_a   1.000
_cell.length_b   1.000
_cell.length_c   1.000
_cell.angle_alpha   90.00
_cell.angle_beta   90.00
_cell.angle_gamma   90.00
#
_symmetry.space_group_name_H-M   'P 1'
#
loop_
_entity.id
_entity.type
_entity.pdbx_description
1 polymer ?
#
loop_
_entity_poly.entity_id
_entity_poly.type
_entity_poly.pdbx_seq_one_letter_code
_entity_poly.pdbx_strand_id
1 'polypeptide(L)'
;MLDKIDINIGSSYLSSWKESDAIKELIANAKDETENGDIKIKNNGDGSISIINIGSEIMPEHFMMKETNKNLNNCSMGHFGVGLKDAISVLFNNKIDIEIETSCYKYYPKYINKSNLVKDKCIFIVVDSNKREWVGTEVKLKNCKMDFVYEAKENFLSYNLECGREKIILSNEKGQVIKNLDSKGKKNIYINGIKVGESRTYTYSYNIFGKESYRKNKVSRDRSKLKAEVYIEDLKDIILSLKDNEVINEYWYKIISSSSGSLSGELVNIDILAYIINKKDKDRINIRIMPPGKEEYLKIYKKLNKNARNIEGYKYLILIENHIKKLEKKIENKKILQLYEEIKKYENQTLNRKEIDEILTVEKFIKYVKKYLYEYIDKYEIVESQEYKVEDKILFIPRNRFNEKNLLNIKKEIITIVNIITDNIDYKEKVNTLKNIIDKLIGEFR
;
A
#
# COMPACT_ATOMS: atom_id res chain seq x y z
N MET A 1 -30.56 48.09 -13.59
CA MET A 1 -31.20 47.41 -12.44
C MET A 1 -30.30 46.24 -12.10
N LEU A 2 -29.87 46.09 -10.85
CA LEU A 2 -29.03 44.96 -10.45
C LEU A 2 -29.92 43.74 -10.28
N ASP A 3 -29.68 42.70 -11.08
CA ASP A 3 -30.40 41.44 -10.92
C ASP A 3 -29.80 40.65 -9.75
N LYS A 4 -30.63 39.83 -9.12
CA LYS A 4 -30.25 39.06 -7.92
C LYS A 4 -30.73 37.63 -8.07
N ILE A 5 -29.83 36.68 -7.87
CA ILE A 5 -30.09 35.25 -7.98
C ILE A 5 -29.97 34.62 -6.60
N ASP A 6 -31.06 34.05 -6.07
CA ASP A 6 -31.04 33.28 -4.84
C ASP A 6 -30.36 31.92 -5.09
N ILE A 7 -29.27 31.62 -4.39
CA ILE A 7 -28.59 30.33 -4.50
C ILE A 7 -29.11 29.30 -3.48
N ASN A 8 -30.10 29.67 -2.66
CA ASN A 8 -30.77 28.85 -1.64
C ASN A 8 -29.82 28.26 -0.58
N ILE A 9 -28.75 28.97 -0.24
CA ILE A 9 -27.77 28.56 0.77
C ILE A 9 -27.84 29.51 1.98
N GLY A 10 -28.00 28.92 3.17
CA GLY A 10 -27.97 29.61 4.46
C GLY A 10 -26.58 29.69 5.08
N SER A 11 -26.41 30.51 6.12
CA SER A 11 -25.11 30.83 6.73
C SER A 11 -24.39 29.65 7.43
N SER A 12 -25.07 28.53 7.68
CA SER A 12 -24.51 27.35 8.37
C SER A 12 -24.32 26.12 7.45
N TYR A 13 -24.39 26.31 6.13
CA TYR A 13 -24.31 25.24 5.14
C TYR A 13 -22.85 24.81 4.88
N LEU A 14 -22.59 23.49 4.79
CA LEU A 14 -21.28 22.86 4.53
C LEU A 14 -20.15 23.19 5.52
N SER A 15 -20.39 22.99 6.82
CA SER A 15 -19.37 23.22 7.86
C SER A 15 -18.15 22.29 7.82
N SER A 16 -18.15 21.26 6.97
CA SER A 16 -17.03 20.32 6.81
C SER A 16 -15.97 20.77 5.81
N TRP A 17 -16.29 21.73 4.93
CA TRP A 17 -15.37 22.20 3.90
C TRP A 17 -14.39 23.24 4.46
N LYS A 18 -13.14 23.15 4.02
CA LYS A 18 -12.14 24.21 4.23
C LYS A 18 -12.16 25.21 3.07
N GLU A 19 -11.53 26.36 3.26
CA GLU A 19 -11.34 27.37 2.21
C GLU A 19 -10.58 26.78 1.00
N SER A 20 -9.59 25.92 1.25
CA SER A 20 -8.84 25.22 0.21
C SER A 20 -9.70 24.23 -0.60
N ASP A 21 -10.73 23.61 -0.01
CA ASP A 21 -11.68 22.77 -0.74
C ASP A 21 -12.56 23.58 -1.69
N ALA A 22 -12.99 24.77 -1.25
CA ALA A 22 -13.73 25.70 -2.10
C ALA A 22 -12.86 26.24 -3.25
N ILE A 23 -11.62 26.62 -2.96
CA ILE A 23 -10.68 27.07 -4.01
C ILE A 23 -10.36 25.93 -4.99
N LYS A 24 -10.21 24.69 -4.50
CA LYS A 24 -10.04 23.51 -5.35
C LYS A 24 -11.19 23.37 -6.34
N GLU A 25 -12.44 23.59 -5.91
CA GLU A 25 -13.60 23.54 -6.80
C GLU A 25 -13.58 24.67 -7.85
N LEU A 26 -13.18 25.89 -7.46
CA LEU A 26 -13.03 27.01 -8.42
C LEU A 26 -11.94 26.75 -9.46
N ILE A 27 -10.80 26.20 -9.03
CA ILE A 27 -9.72 25.78 -9.92
C ILE A 27 -10.20 24.66 -10.87
N ALA A 28 -10.89 23.65 -10.35
CA ALA A 28 -11.41 22.55 -11.14
C ALA A 28 -12.40 23.04 -12.22
N ASN A 29 -13.32 23.94 -11.85
CA ASN A 29 -14.23 24.59 -12.79
C ASN A 29 -13.47 25.37 -13.88
N ALA A 30 -12.48 26.18 -13.51
CA ALA A 30 -11.70 26.95 -14.47
C ALA A 30 -10.91 26.05 -15.45
N LYS A 31 -10.32 24.95 -14.96
CA LYS A 31 -9.59 24.00 -15.82
C LYS A 31 -10.51 23.28 -16.81
N ASP A 32 -11.71 22.92 -16.38
CA ASP A 32 -12.72 22.27 -17.24
C ASP A 32 -13.17 23.10 -18.44
N GLU A 33 -13.15 24.41 -18.27
CA GLU A 33 -13.56 25.37 -19.28
C GLU A 33 -12.48 25.64 -20.32
N THR A 34 -11.40 24.87 -20.30
CA THR A 34 -10.27 25.01 -21.21
C THR A 34 -9.92 23.64 -21.77
N GLU A 35 -9.67 23.56 -23.08
CA GLU A 35 -9.38 22.27 -23.74
C GLU A 35 -8.15 21.57 -23.14
N ASN A 36 -7.15 22.34 -22.71
CA ASN A 36 -5.90 21.82 -22.15
C ASN A 36 -5.77 21.95 -20.62
N GLY A 37 -6.78 22.49 -19.93
CA GLY A 37 -6.69 22.76 -18.49
C GLY A 37 -5.81 23.98 -18.13
N ASP A 38 -5.51 24.83 -19.10
CA ASP A 38 -4.63 26.00 -18.97
C ASP A 38 -5.36 27.18 -18.33
N ILE A 39 -4.98 27.46 -17.08
CA ILE A 39 -5.53 28.58 -16.30
C ILE A 39 -4.40 29.40 -15.70
N LYS A 40 -4.66 30.68 -15.45
CA LYS A 40 -3.73 31.58 -14.76
C LYS A 40 -4.20 31.79 -13.33
N ILE A 41 -3.30 31.59 -12.37
CA ILE A 41 -3.55 31.94 -10.96
C ILE A 41 -2.53 33.00 -10.57
N LYS A 42 -3.00 34.21 -10.26
CA LYS A 42 -2.16 35.38 -10.02
C LYS A 42 -2.45 35.99 -8.65
N ASN A 43 -1.40 36.26 -7.87
CA ASN A 43 -1.49 37.18 -6.75
C ASN A 43 -1.33 38.61 -7.30
N ASN A 44 -2.34 39.47 -7.07
CA ASN A 44 -2.39 40.80 -7.65
C ASN A 44 -1.58 41.84 -6.86
N GLY A 45 -1.02 41.48 -5.71
CA GLY A 45 -0.22 42.37 -4.86
C GLY A 45 -1.04 43.32 -3.98
N ASP A 46 -2.34 43.43 -4.21
CA ASP A 46 -3.31 44.21 -3.42
C ASP A 46 -4.03 43.37 -2.35
N GLY A 47 -3.51 42.17 -2.07
CA GLY A 47 -4.15 41.20 -1.17
C GLY A 47 -5.28 40.40 -1.83
N SER A 48 -5.45 40.50 -3.16
CA SER A 48 -6.36 39.65 -3.93
C SER A 48 -5.64 38.62 -4.79
N ILE A 49 -6.32 37.49 -5.02
CA ILE A 49 -5.85 36.40 -5.87
C ILE A 49 -6.88 36.17 -6.97
N SER A 50 -6.43 36.12 -8.22
CA SER A 50 -7.28 35.86 -9.39
C SER A 50 -7.04 34.45 -9.94
N ILE A 51 -8.12 33.72 -10.22
CA ILE A 51 -8.14 32.47 -10.99
C ILE A 51 -8.80 32.80 -12.33
N ILE A 52 -8.09 32.61 -13.43
CA ILE A 52 -8.48 33.12 -14.76
C ILE A 52 -8.44 31.97 -15.77
N ASN A 53 -9.54 31.77 -16.50
CA ASN A 53 -9.57 30.95 -17.72
C ASN A 53 -9.98 31.83 -18.92
N ILE A 54 -9.38 31.57 -20.08
CA ILE A 54 -9.72 32.22 -21.36
C ILE A 54 -10.70 31.31 -22.09
N GLY A 55 -11.70 31.88 -22.77
CA GLY A 55 -12.72 31.10 -23.49
C GLY A 55 -14.04 31.07 -22.74
N SER A 56 -14.39 29.97 -22.06
CA SER A 56 -15.74 29.87 -21.49
C SER A 56 -16.02 30.88 -20.38
N GLU A 57 -17.27 31.33 -20.34
CA GLU A 57 -17.76 32.33 -19.41
C GLU A 57 -18.81 31.77 -18.46
N ILE A 58 -18.78 32.22 -17.20
CA ILE A 58 -19.89 32.02 -16.29
C ILE A 58 -21.06 32.92 -16.69
N MET A 59 -22.19 32.31 -17.02
CA MET A 59 -23.44 33.00 -17.32
C MET A 59 -24.40 32.98 -16.11
N PRO A 60 -25.37 33.90 -16.02
CA PRO A 60 -26.32 33.94 -14.91
C PRO A 60 -27.03 32.59 -14.65
N GLU A 61 -27.28 31.81 -15.70
CA GLU A 61 -27.93 30.50 -15.64
C GLU A 61 -27.09 29.45 -14.88
N HIS A 62 -25.76 29.60 -14.83
CA HIS A 62 -24.88 28.70 -14.07
C HIS A 62 -25.05 28.83 -12.56
N PHE A 63 -25.72 29.89 -12.07
CA PHE A 63 -26.13 30.06 -10.68
C PHE A 63 -27.55 29.53 -10.40
N MET A 64 -28.27 28.97 -11.37
CA MET A 64 -29.56 28.33 -11.13
C MET A 64 -29.40 26.83 -10.80
N MET A 65 -30.38 26.22 -10.13
CA MET A 65 -30.42 24.76 -9.94
C MET A 65 -30.89 24.08 -11.23
N LYS A 66 -30.06 24.10 -12.25
CA LYS A 66 -30.17 23.21 -13.39
C LYS A 66 -28.84 22.47 -13.49
N GLU A 67 -28.89 21.15 -13.58
CA GLU A 67 -27.73 20.42 -14.10
C GLU A 67 -27.47 21.01 -15.48
N THR A 68 -26.38 21.77 -15.61
CA THR A 68 -25.93 22.17 -16.93
C THR A 68 -25.65 20.88 -17.69
N ASN A 69 -26.21 20.75 -18.89
CA ASN A 69 -25.80 19.74 -19.87
C ASN A 69 -24.35 20.02 -20.30
N LYS A 70 -23.38 20.01 -19.38
CA LYS A 70 -21.98 19.80 -19.74
C LYS A 70 -22.01 18.48 -20.50
N ASN A 71 -21.64 18.53 -21.79
CA ASN A 71 -21.62 17.36 -22.66
C ASN A 71 -21.13 16.16 -21.85
N LEU A 72 -22.03 15.19 -21.61
CA LEU A 72 -21.79 13.96 -20.83
C LEU A 72 -20.62 13.11 -21.41
N ASN A 73 -20.06 13.57 -22.53
CA ASN A 73 -18.92 13.04 -23.25
C ASN A 73 -17.56 13.48 -22.68
N ASN A 74 -17.46 14.55 -21.88
CA ASN A 74 -16.17 15.00 -21.32
C ASN A 74 -16.11 14.80 -19.80
N CYS A 75 -15.00 14.22 -19.31
CA CYS A 75 -14.68 14.06 -17.89
C CYS A 75 -14.42 15.43 -17.23
N SER A 76 -15.48 16.21 -17.02
CA SER A 76 -15.43 17.55 -16.43
C SER A 76 -15.18 17.50 -14.93
N MET A 77 -13.98 17.88 -14.49
CA MET A 77 -13.41 18.02 -13.14
C MET A 77 -14.25 18.83 -12.13
N GLY A 78 -14.93 19.90 -12.55
CA GLY A 78 -15.70 20.82 -11.73
C GLY A 78 -17.22 20.80 -12.00
N HIS A 79 -18.00 21.19 -11.00
CA HIS A 79 -19.46 21.25 -11.08
C HIS A 79 -19.97 22.70 -11.21
N PHE A 80 -20.47 23.06 -12.39
CA PHE A 80 -21.37 24.22 -12.50
C PHE A 80 -22.70 23.94 -11.77
N GLY A 81 -23.30 25.00 -11.24
CA GLY A 81 -24.49 24.89 -10.39
C GLY A 81 -24.13 24.57 -8.95
N VAL A 82 -24.00 23.30 -8.57
CA VAL A 82 -23.89 22.89 -7.16
C VAL A 82 -22.52 23.23 -6.56
N GLY A 83 -21.42 22.78 -7.18
CA GLY A 83 -20.07 23.01 -6.65
C GLY A 83 -19.65 24.48 -6.63
N LEU A 84 -20.00 25.24 -7.68
CA LEU A 84 -19.75 26.68 -7.72
C LEU A 84 -20.44 27.42 -6.57
N LYS A 85 -21.72 27.12 -6.30
CA LYS A 85 -22.47 27.74 -5.19
C LYS A 85 -21.90 27.36 -3.83
N ASP A 86 -21.56 26.08 -3.66
CA ASP A 86 -20.97 25.56 -2.44
C ASP A 86 -19.63 26.26 -2.15
N ALA A 87 -18.77 26.39 -3.16
CA ALA A 87 -17.49 27.10 -3.05
C ALA A 87 -17.70 28.59 -2.71
N ILE A 88 -18.63 29.26 -3.38
CA ILE A 88 -18.95 30.66 -3.08
C ILE A 88 -19.45 30.81 -1.64
N SER A 89 -20.33 29.93 -1.19
CA SER A 89 -20.86 29.98 0.17
C SER A 89 -19.77 29.77 1.21
N VAL A 90 -18.91 28.77 1.04
CA VAL A 90 -17.84 28.47 2.01
C VAL A 90 -16.89 29.66 2.13
N LEU A 91 -16.43 30.23 1.02
CA LEU A 91 -15.50 31.35 1.04
C LEU A 91 -16.16 32.61 1.60
N PHE A 92 -17.39 32.93 1.18
CA PHE A 92 -18.10 34.11 1.66
C PHE A 92 -18.44 34.02 3.16
N ASN A 93 -18.82 32.85 3.65
CA ASN A 93 -19.05 32.61 5.09
C ASN A 93 -17.76 32.79 5.91
N ASN A 94 -16.60 32.45 5.33
CA ASN A 94 -15.27 32.63 5.94
C ASN A 94 -14.67 34.02 5.68
N LYS A 95 -15.47 35.01 5.25
CA LYS A 95 -15.06 36.41 5.03
C LYS A 95 -14.01 36.59 3.93
N ILE A 96 -13.96 35.66 2.97
CA ILE A 96 -13.22 35.82 1.73
C ILE A 96 -14.20 36.38 0.70
N ASP A 97 -14.00 37.63 0.29
CA ASP A 97 -14.88 38.27 -0.68
C ASP A 97 -14.59 37.72 -2.08
N ILE A 98 -15.65 37.36 -2.80
CA ILE A 98 -15.56 36.78 -4.13
C ILE A 98 -16.17 37.74 -5.13
N GLU A 99 -15.45 37.98 -6.22
CA GLU A 99 -15.91 38.73 -7.37
C GLU A 99 -15.62 37.91 -8.63
N ILE A 100 -16.65 37.61 -9.42
CA ILE A 100 -16.49 36.89 -10.67
C ILE A 100 -16.76 37.87 -11.80
N GLU A 101 -15.84 37.99 -12.75
CA GLU A 101 -15.97 38.86 -13.92
C GLU A 101 -15.90 38.04 -15.21
N THR A 102 -16.78 38.35 -16.14
CA THR A 102 -16.76 37.89 -17.54
C THR A 102 -16.82 39.09 -18.49
N SER A 103 -16.85 38.86 -19.81
CA SER A 103 -17.01 39.92 -20.81
C SER A 103 -18.22 40.81 -20.55
N CYS A 104 -19.35 40.19 -20.21
CA CYS A 104 -20.66 40.85 -20.11
C CYS A 104 -21.15 41.07 -18.68
N TYR A 105 -20.63 40.34 -17.69
CA TYR A 105 -21.20 40.34 -16.34
C TYR A 105 -20.15 40.43 -15.22
N LYS A 106 -20.60 40.95 -14.09
CA LYS A 106 -19.88 40.94 -12.82
C LYS A 106 -20.80 40.39 -11.74
N TYR A 107 -20.29 39.42 -10.99
CA TYR A 107 -21.04 38.70 -9.97
C TYR A 107 -20.37 38.83 -8.60
N TYR A 108 -21.17 39.04 -7.56
CA TYR A 108 -20.67 39.04 -6.18
C TYR A 108 -21.76 38.61 -5.18
N PRO A 109 -21.41 37.84 -4.13
CA PRO A 109 -22.37 37.39 -3.13
C PRO A 109 -22.75 38.51 -2.16
N LYS A 110 -24.02 38.51 -1.72
CA LYS A 110 -24.53 39.34 -0.62
C LYS A 110 -25.49 38.53 0.24
N TYR A 111 -25.48 38.80 1.55
CA TYR A 111 -26.56 38.34 2.42
C TYR A 111 -27.81 39.18 2.22
N ILE A 112 -28.94 38.52 1.94
CA ILE A 112 -30.25 39.14 1.81
C ILE A 112 -31.23 38.32 2.64
N ASN A 113 -32.16 39.01 3.32
CA ASN A 113 -33.24 38.32 4.04
C ASN A 113 -34.12 37.59 3.02
N LYS A 114 -34.33 36.29 3.23
CA LYS A 114 -35.12 35.47 2.30
C LYS A 114 -36.57 35.92 2.19
N SER A 115 -37.13 36.38 3.31
CA SER A 115 -38.42 37.04 3.36
C SER A 115 -38.46 37.99 4.55
N ASN A 116 -39.45 38.88 4.59
CA ASN A 116 -39.71 39.73 5.76
C ASN A 116 -40.26 38.93 6.96
N LEU A 117 -40.61 37.64 6.76
CA LEU A 117 -41.22 36.77 7.77
C LEU A 117 -40.21 35.85 8.47
N VAL A 118 -39.09 35.52 7.81
CA VAL A 118 -38.05 34.63 8.34
C VAL A 118 -36.76 35.43 8.53
N LYS A 119 -36.22 35.48 9.75
CA LYS A 119 -35.00 36.24 10.09
C LYS A 119 -33.71 35.64 9.54
N ASP A 120 -33.79 34.54 8.80
CA ASP A 120 -32.64 33.89 8.20
C ASP A 120 -32.19 34.63 6.93
N LYS A 121 -30.89 34.88 6.86
CA LYS A 121 -30.23 35.45 5.70
C LYS A 121 -29.77 34.33 4.77
N CYS A 122 -30.07 34.47 3.49
CA CYS A 122 -29.54 33.61 2.44
C CYS A 122 -28.52 34.39 1.61
N ILE A 123 -27.63 33.65 0.97
CA ILE A 123 -26.68 34.22 0.02
C ILE A 123 -27.41 34.40 -1.31
N PHE A 124 -27.33 35.61 -1.86
CA PHE A 124 -27.75 35.95 -3.21
C PHE A 124 -26.53 36.36 -4.02
N ILE A 125 -26.49 35.98 -5.29
CA ILE A 125 -25.53 36.50 -6.26
C ILE A 125 -26.12 37.73 -6.91
N VAL A 126 -25.49 38.88 -6.71
CA VAL A 126 -25.84 40.10 -7.42
C VAL A 126 -25.15 40.08 -8.78
N VAL A 127 -25.90 40.39 -9.83
CA VAL A 127 -25.42 40.47 -11.21
C VAL A 127 -25.43 41.92 -11.64
N ASP A 128 -24.28 42.40 -12.10
CA ASP A 128 -24.10 43.70 -12.73
C ASP A 128 -23.62 43.53 -14.17
N SER A 129 -23.87 44.52 -15.00
CA SER A 129 -23.31 44.56 -16.36
C SER A 129 -21.81 44.83 -16.28
N ASN A 130 -21.06 44.17 -17.15
CA ASN A 130 -19.63 44.39 -17.35
C ASN A 130 -19.37 44.61 -18.84
N LYS A 131 -18.23 45.23 -19.14
CA LYS A 131 -17.76 45.43 -20.51
C LYS A 131 -16.26 45.23 -20.54
N ARG A 132 -15.84 43.99 -20.80
CA ARG A 132 -14.44 43.65 -21.06
C ARG A 132 -14.26 43.24 -22.51
N GLU A 133 -13.11 43.57 -23.09
CA GLU A 133 -12.77 43.22 -24.48
C GLU A 133 -12.33 41.76 -24.65
N TRP A 134 -12.05 41.07 -23.54
CA TRP A 134 -11.60 39.67 -23.55
C TRP A 134 -12.75 38.73 -23.18
N VAL A 135 -12.66 37.48 -23.64
CA VAL A 135 -13.67 36.44 -23.42
C VAL A 135 -13.10 35.39 -22.46
N GLY A 136 -13.80 35.18 -21.35
CA GLY A 136 -13.46 34.18 -20.32
C GLY A 136 -13.96 34.55 -18.94
N THR A 137 -13.46 33.87 -17.91
CA THR A 137 -13.88 34.10 -16.52
C THR A 137 -12.68 34.41 -15.64
N GLU A 138 -12.77 35.49 -14.86
CA GLU A 138 -11.87 35.79 -13.74
C GLU A 138 -12.62 35.66 -12.42
N VAL A 139 -12.17 34.78 -11.54
CA VAL A 139 -12.62 34.69 -10.15
C VAL A 139 -11.58 35.35 -9.25
N LYS A 140 -11.92 36.51 -8.69
CA LYS A 140 -11.07 37.30 -7.80
C LYS A 140 -11.48 37.07 -6.35
N LEU A 141 -10.52 36.63 -5.54
CA LEU A 141 -10.67 36.34 -4.12
C LEU A 141 -9.92 37.41 -3.31
N LYS A 142 -10.64 38.25 -2.56
CA LYS A 142 -10.04 39.26 -1.68
C LYS A 142 -9.97 38.74 -0.24
N ASN A 143 -8.97 39.17 0.51
CA ASN A 143 -8.70 38.67 1.88
C ASN A 143 -8.38 37.16 1.91
N CYS A 144 -7.97 36.58 0.78
CA CYS A 144 -7.62 35.17 0.67
C CYS A 144 -6.12 34.97 0.90
N LYS A 145 -5.76 34.04 1.79
CA LYS A 145 -4.35 33.65 1.99
C LYS A 145 -3.90 32.78 0.82
N MET A 146 -2.66 32.99 0.36
CA MET A 146 -2.07 32.17 -0.70
C MET A 146 -1.90 30.70 -0.27
N ASP A 147 -1.73 30.43 1.02
CA ASP A 147 -1.61 29.07 1.57
C ASP A 147 -2.82 28.19 1.23
N PHE A 148 -4.03 28.75 1.23
CA PHE A 148 -5.23 28.01 0.83
C PHE A 148 -5.20 27.63 -0.65
N VAL A 149 -4.62 28.49 -1.50
CA VAL A 149 -4.43 28.21 -2.93
C VAL A 149 -3.37 27.15 -3.12
N TYR A 150 -2.27 27.19 -2.35
CA TYR A 150 -1.26 26.14 -2.41
C TYR A 150 -1.83 24.79 -1.96
N GLU A 151 -2.56 24.72 -0.84
CA GLU A 151 -3.26 23.51 -0.37
C GLU A 151 -4.26 22.99 -1.43
N ALA A 152 -5.02 23.89 -2.07
CA ALA A 152 -5.90 23.52 -3.17
C ALA A 152 -5.13 22.92 -4.35
N LYS A 153 -4.02 23.55 -4.77
CA LYS A 153 -3.17 23.07 -5.88
C LYS A 153 -2.61 21.67 -5.64
N GLU A 154 -2.31 21.28 -4.39
CA GLU A 154 -1.81 19.94 -4.08
C GLU A 154 -2.79 18.81 -4.44
N ASN A 155 -4.06 19.15 -4.63
CA ASN A 155 -5.08 18.20 -5.06
C ASN A 155 -5.09 17.95 -6.57
N PHE A 156 -4.23 18.62 -7.35
CA PHE A 156 -4.15 18.40 -8.79
C PHE A 156 -2.81 17.78 -9.17
N LEU A 157 -2.87 16.67 -9.90
CA LEU A 157 -1.68 16.00 -10.40
C LEU A 157 -0.80 16.95 -11.23
N SER A 158 -1.40 17.77 -12.09
CA SER A 158 -0.67 18.72 -12.94
C SER A 158 0.29 19.63 -12.15
N TYR A 159 -0.16 20.22 -11.05
CA TYR A 159 0.69 21.06 -10.21
C TYR A 159 1.77 20.24 -9.47
N ASN A 160 1.45 19.03 -9.03
CA ASN A 160 2.42 18.15 -8.37
C ASN A 160 3.53 17.66 -9.33
N LEU A 161 3.20 17.50 -10.62
CA LEU A 161 4.19 17.25 -11.67
C LEU A 161 5.05 18.48 -11.95
N GLU A 162 4.42 19.66 -12.10
CA GLU A 162 5.10 20.93 -12.39
C GLU A 162 6.12 21.30 -11.30
N CYS A 163 5.75 21.16 -10.03
CA CYS A 163 6.66 21.44 -8.90
C CYS A 163 7.65 20.31 -8.59
N GLY A 164 7.66 19.23 -9.38
CA GLY A 164 8.62 18.12 -9.24
C GLY A 164 8.39 17.22 -8.01
N ARG A 165 7.22 17.26 -7.36
CA ARG A 165 6.89 16.36 -6.25
C ARG A 165 6.47 14.97 -6.70
N GLU A 166 5.92 14.87 -7.91
CA GLU A 166 5.48 13.62 -8.50
C GLU A 166 6.03 13.46 -9.92
N LYS A 167 6.19 12.20 -10.34
CA LYS A 167 6.62 11.84 -11.69
C LYS A 167 5.78 10.70 -12.21
N ILE A 168 5.17 10.88 -13.38
CA ILE A 168 4.54 9.77 -14.10
C ILE A 168 5.66 8.84 -14.58
N ILE A 169 5.59 7.58 -14.17
CA ILE A 169 6.55 6.54 -14.59
C ILE A 169 5.92 5.59 -15.61
N LEU A 170 4.60 5.52 -15.67
CA LEU A 170 3.87 4.75 -16.67
C LEU A 170 2.52 5.39 -16.98
N SER A 171 2.09 5.31 -18.23
CA SER A 171 0.79 5.78 -18.70
C SER A 171 0.25 4.81 -19.75
N ASN A 172 -1.05 4.50 -19.68
CA ASN A 172 -1.79 3.72 -20.67
C ASN A 172 -3.24 4.22 -20.76
N GLU A 173 -4.09 3.58 -21.57
CA GLU A 173 -5.49 4.01 -21.74
C GLU A 173 -6.35 3.93 -20.47
N LYS A 174 -5.92 3.16 -19.46
CA LYS A 174 -6.63 2.97 -18.18
C LYS A 174 -6.19 3.97 -17.11
N GLY A 175 -4.98 4.49 -17.21
CA GLY A 175 -4.46 5.43 -16.22
C GLY A 175 -2.94 5.53 -16.19
N GLN A 176 -2.44 6.03 -15.07
CA GLN A 176 -1.02 6.34 -14.87
C GLN A 176 -0.54 5.82 -13.52
N VAL A 177 0.69 5.31 -13.50
CA VAL A 177 1.44 5.00 -12.28
C VAL A 177 2.40 6.14 -12.01
N ILE A 178 2.39 6.63 -10.78
CA ILE A 178 3.08 7.86 -10.39
C ILE A 178 4.02 7.56 -9.23
N LYS A 179 5.29 7.90 -9.43
CA LYS A 179 6.31 7.88 -8.38
C LYS A 179 6.26 9.20 -7.64
N ASN A 180 6.01 9.13 -6.34
CA ASN A 180 6.16 10.29 -5.47
C ASN A 180 7.64 10.46 -5.14
N LEU A 181 8.20 11.64 -5.43
CA LEU A 181 9.61 11.94 -5.24
C LEU A 181 9.91 12.40 -3.80
N ASP A 182 8.87 12.72 -3.03
CA ASP A 182 8.97 12.96 -1.60
C ASP A 182 8.92 11.63 -0.82
N SER A 183 10.07 11.26 -0.23
CA SER A 183 10.35 9.94 0.36
C SER A 183 9.53 9.58 1.61
N LYS A 184 8.66 10.46 2.11
CA LYS A 184 7.87 10.28 3.35
C LYS A 184 6.35 10.41 3.15
N GLY A 185 5.90 10.56 1.90
CA GLY A 185 4.50 10.89 1.59
C GLY A 185 3.55 9.69 1.48
N LYS A 186 2.29 9.93 1.87
CA LYS A 186 1.15 9.08 1.51
C LYS A 186 1.04 9.03 -0.02
N LYS A 187 0.63 7.90 -0.58
CA LYS A 187 0.41 7.77 -2.02
C LYS A 187 -0.95 8.32 -2.39
N ASN A 188 -1.00 9.15 -3.42
CA ASN A 188 -2.19 9.85 -3.84
C ASN A 188 -2.96 9.01 -4.86
N ILE A 189 -4.28 9.06 -4.76
CA ILE A 189 -5.19 8.50 -5.76
C ILE A 189 -5.87 9.66 -6.46
N TYR A 190 -5.65 9.75 -7.76
CA TYR A 190 -6.25 10.74 -8.64
C TYR A 190 -7.27 10.07 -9.55
N ILE A 191 -8.32 10.81 -9.91
CA ILE A 191 -9.22 10.46 -11.01
C ILE A 191 -9.21 11.64 -11.96
N ASN A 192 -8.84 11.40 -13.22
CA ASN A 192 -8.66 12.43 -14.24
C ASN A 192 -7.86 13.65 -13.74
N GLY A 193 -6.81 13.40 -12.94
CA GLY A 193 -5.91 14.43 -12.43
C GLY A 193 -6.34 15.14 -11.14
N ILE A 194 -7.52 14.85 -10.58
CA ILE A 194 -7.95 15.36 -9.25
C ILE A 194 -7.75 14.32 -8.17
N LYS A 195 -7.13 14.70 -7.06
CA LYS A 195 -6.92 13.87 -5.88
C LYS A 195 -8.24 13.57 -5.20
N VAL A 196 -8.56 12.28 -5.08
CA VAL A 196 -9.79 11.77 -4.48
C VAL A 196 -9.54 10.96 -3.22
N GLY A 197 -8.28 10.54 -3.02
CA GLY A 197 -7.89 9.70 -1.91
C GLY A 197 -6.39 9.66 -1.70
N GLU A 198 -5.98 8.99 -0.63
CA GLU A 198 -4.58 8.73 -0.34
C GLU A 198 -4.44 7.45 0.48
N SER A 199 -3.31 6.76 0.34
CA SER A 199 -3.00 5.53 1.06
C SER A 199 -1.55 5.52 1.56
N ARG A 200 -1.35 5.11 2.81
CA ARG A 200 -0.01 4.89 3.39
C ARG A 200 0.55 3.51 3.03
N THR A 201 -0.31 2.57 2.66
CA THR A 201 0.06 1.17 2.42
C THR A 201 0.40 0.90 0.97
N TYR A 202 0.10 1.85 0.07
CA TYR A 202 0.33 1.70 -1.36
C TYR A 202 1.79 1.92 -1.74
N THR A 203 2.22 1.31 -2.83
CA THR A 203 3.58 1.48 -3.36
C THR A 203 3.69 2.73 -4.21
N TYR A 204 2.73 2.96 -5.10
CA TYR A 204 2.71 4.12 -5.98
C TYR A 204 1.46 4.98 -5.78
N SER A 205 1.54 6.22 -6.24
CA SER A 205 0.37 7.05 -6.52
C SER A 205 -0.23 6.59 -7.87
N TYR A 206 -1.53 6.83 -8.08
CA TYR A 206 -2.22 6.43 -9.32
C TYR A 206 -3.11 7.55 -9.83
N ASN A 207 -3.20 7.69 -11.15
CA ASN A 207 -4.23 8.49 -11.79
C ASN A 207 -5.08 7.60 -12.67
N ILE A 208 -6.36 7.48 -12.34
CA ILE A 208 -7.30 6.62 -13.05
C ILE A 208 -8.01 7.43 -14.13
N PHE A 209 -8.00 6.92 -15.35
CA PHE A 209 -8.77 7.46 -16.46
C PHE A 209 -10.11 6.73 -16.54
N GLY A 210 -11.21 7.45 -16.40
CA GLY A 210 -12.51 6.79 -16.47
C GLY A 210 -13.68 7.67 -16.05
N LYS A 211 -14.80 7.52 -16.77
CA LYS A 211 -16.04 8.29 -16.53
C LYS A 211 -16.87 7.74 -15.38
N GLU A 212 -16.87 6.43 -15.14
CA GLU A 212 -17.74 5.78 -14.15
C GLU A 212 -17.27 5.99 -12.71
N SER A 213 -15.98 5.79 -12.45
CA SER A 213 -15.33 6.04 -11.15
C SER A 213 -15.42 7.53 -10.79
N TYR A 214 -15.30 8.39 -11.82
CA TYR A 214 -15.51 9.83 -11.70
C TYR A 214 -16.98 10.19 -11.36
N ARG A 215 -17.97 9.57 -12.03
CA ARG A 215 -19.40 9.74 -11.71
C ARG A 215 -19.76 9.28 -10.29
N LYS A 216 -19.17 8.18 -9.80
CA LYS A 216 -19.39 7.71 -8.42
C LYS A 216 -18.85 8.70 -7.37
N ASN A 217 -17.75 9.41 -7.67
CA ASN A 217 -17.23 10.49 -6.83
C ASN A 217 -18.14 11.74 -6.81
N LYS A 218 -18.88 11.98 -7.89
CA LYS A 218 -19.74 13.16 -8.04
C LYS A 218 -21.00 13.17 -7.16
N VAL A 219 -21.39 12.03 -6.59
CA VAL A 219 -22.64 11.90 -5.81
C VAL A 219 -22.50 12.38 -4.36
N SER A 220 -21.28 12.43 -3.82
CA SER A 220 -21.04 12.91 -2.46
C SER A 220 -20.80 14.43 -2.42
N ARG A 221 -21.75 15.19 -1.86
CA ARG A 221 -21.56 16.62 -1.54
C ARG A 221 -20.50 16.85 -0.46
N ASP A 222 -20.36 15.89 0.44
CA ASP A 222 -19.28 15.86 1.42
C ASP A 222 -18.03 15.33 0.69
N ARG A 223 -17.03 16.18 0.46
CA ARG A 223 -15.77 15.83 -0.23
C ARG A 223 -14.86 14.92 0.64
N SER A 224 -15.45 14.06 1.45
CA SER A 224 -14.77 13.00 2.19
C SER A 224 -14.03 12.08 1.21
N LYS A 225 -12.83 11.62 1.61
CA LYS A 225 -11.97 10.78 0.77
C LYS A 225 -12.75 9.55 0.29
N LEU A 226 -12.64 9.24 -1.00
CA LEU A 226 -13.25 8.05 -1.56
C LEU A 226 -12.68 6.81 -0.87
N LYS A 227 -13.56 5.85 -0.58
CA LYS A 227 -13.12 4.56 -0.08
C LYS A 227 -12.53 3.72 -1.21
N ALA A 228 -11.58 2.86 -0.87
CA ALA A 228 -10.82 2.08 -1.85
C ALA A 228 -11.70 1.21 -2.74
N GLU A 229 -12.85 0.73 -2.24
CA GLU A 229 -13.80 -0.10 -2.97
C GLU A 229 -14.36 0.59 -4.23
N VAL A 230 -14.31 1.93 -4.29
CA VAL A 230 -14.81 2.69 -5.44
C VAL A 230 -13.89 2.60 -6.66
N TYR A 231 -12.58 2.47 -6.43
CA TYR A 231 -11.56 2.62 -7.49
C TYR A 231 -10.59 1.43 -7.60
N ILE A 232 -10.71 0.43 -6.74
CA ILE A 232 -9.75 -0.69 -6.69
C ILE A 232 -9.74 -1.53 -7.96
N GLU A 233 -10.88 -1.71 -8.63
CA GLU A 233 -10.96 -2.46 -9.88
C GLU A 233 -10.28 -1.71 -11.04
N ASP A 234 -10.45 -0.39 -11.12
CA ASP A 234 -9.76 0.41 -12.14
C ASP A 234 -8.24 0.42 -11.91
N LEU A 235 -7.82 0.52 -10.64
CA LEU A 235 -6.41 0.42 -10.27
C LEU A 235 -5.83 -0.95 -10.65
N LYS A 236 -6.60 -2.02 -10.45
CA LYS A 236 -6.23 -3.37 -10.86
C LYS A 236 -5.97 -3.41 -12.37
N ASP A 237 -6.84 -2.84 -13.18
CA ASP A 237 -6.68 -2.81 -14.64
C ASP A 237 -5.40 -2.06 -15.08
N ILE A 238 -5.05 -0.97 -14.40
CA ILE A 238 -3.79 -0.25 -14.64
C ILE A 238 -2.59 -1.16 -14.35
N ILE A 239 -2.62 -1.90 -13.23
CA ILE A 239 -1.49 -2.76 -12.83
C ILE A 239 -1.37 -4.00 -13.72
N LEU A 240 -2.50 -4.61 -14.10
CA LEU A 240 -2.50 -5.79 -14.97
C LEU A 240 -2.07 -5.49 -16.41
N SER A 241 -2.10 -4.23 -16.83
CA SER A 241 -1.61 -3.78 -18.13
C SER A 241 -0.14 -3.35 -18.13
N LEU A 242 0.56 -3.41 -16.98
CA LEU A 242 1.97 -3.05 -16.88
C LEU A 242 2.84 -3.99 -17.72
N LYS A 243 3.57 -3.43 -18.68
CA LYS A 243 4.63 -4.14 -19.42
C LYS A 243 6.03 -3.83 -18.88
N ASP A 244 6.12 -2.83 -18.00
CA ASP A 244 7.37 -2.30 -17.47
C ASP A 244 7.98 -3.22 -16.39
N ASN A 245 9.23 -3.61 -16.59
CA ASN A 245 9.93 -4.51 -15.68
C ASN A 245 10.37 -3.83 -14.37
N GLU A 246 10.61 -2.52 -14.34
CA GLU A 246 11.01 -1.78 -13.14
C GLU A 246 9.89 -1.78 -12.09
N VAL A 247 8.68 -1.40 -12.49
CA VAL A 247 7.51 -1.38 -11.59
C VAL A 247 7.19 -2.78 -11.07
N ILE A 248 7.21 -3.78 -11.97
CA ILE A 248 6.99 -5.18 -11.59
C ILE A 248 8.09 -5.67 -10.63
N ASN A 249 9.35 -5.27 -10.86
CA ASN A 249 10.46 -5.60 -9.97
C ASN A 249 10.28 -4.99 -8.57
N GLU A 250 9.85 -3.73 -8.47
CA GLU A 250 9.63 -3.08 -7.18
C GLU A 250 8.53 -3.78 -6.37
N TYR A 251 7.41 -4.13 -7.01
CA TYR A 251 6.38 -4.97 -6.37
C TYR A 251 6.94 -6.32 -5.95
N TRP A 252 7.69 -6.99 -6.82
CA TRP A 252 8.31 -8.26 -6.51
C TRP A 252 9.21 -8.17 -5.28
N TYR A 253 10.05 -7.13 -5.18
CA TYR A 253 10.90 -6.89 -4.03
C TYR A 253 10.08 -6.72 -2.75
N LYS A 254 8.98 -5.98 -2.79
CA LYS A 254 8.08 -5.83 -1.64
C LYS A 254 7.47 -7.17 -1.20
N ILE A 255 7.00 -7.99 -2.14
CA ILE A 255 6.41 -9.30 -1.83
C ILE A 255 7.46 -10.20 -1.16
N ILE A 256 8.67 -10.33 -1.72
CA ILE A 256 9.72 -11.22 -1.18
C ILE A 256 10.29 -10.72 0.15
N SER A 257 10.21 -9.41 0.42
CA SER A 257 10.71 -8.81 1.66
C SER A 257 9.76 -8.98 2.85
N SER A 258 8.52 -9.42 2.63
CA SER A 258 7.55 -9.62 3.71
C SER A 258 7.93 -10.84 4.54
N SER A 259 8.32 -10.63 5.80
CA SER A 259 8.62 -11.69 6.75
C SER A 259 7.39 -12.22 7.48
N SER A 260 6.37 -11.39 7.68
CA SER A 260 5.09 -11.79 8.31
C SER A 260 4.11 -12.44 7.34
N GLY A 261 4.43 -12.44 6.04
CA GLY A 261 3.55 -12.85 4.96
C GLY A 261 2.30 -11.98 4.77
N SER A 262 2.21 -10.88 5.52
CA SER A 262 1.19 -9.87 5.34
C SER A 262 1.62 -8.93 4.22
N LEU A 263 0.71 -8.68 3.28
CA LEU A 263 0.91 -7.72 2.20
C LEU A 263 0.15 -6.44 2.52
N SER A 264 0.53 -5.34 1.87
CA SER A 264 -0.09 -4.04 2.08
C SER A 264 -0.57 -3.44 0.75
N GLY A 265 -1.57 -2.59 0.84
CA GLY A 265 -2.04 -1.79 -0.29
C GLY A 265 -2.58 -2.61 -1.45
N GLU A 266 -2.15 -2.26 -2.66
CA GLU A 266 -2.53 -2.91 -3.92
C GLU A 266 -2.15 -4.39 -3.97
N LEU A 267 -1.11 -4.81 -3.24
CA LEU A 267 -0.64 -6.21 -3.23
C LEU A 267 -1.53 -7.17 -2.43
N VAL A 268 -2.48 -6.65 -1.64
CA VAL A 268 -3.50 -7.49 -0.98
C VAL A 268 -4.46 -8.09 -2.01
N ASN A 269 -4.63 -7.44 -3.16
CA ASN A 269 -5.46 -7.96 -4.24
C ASN A 269 -4.80 -9.19 -4.89
N ILE A 270 -5.51 -10.32 -4.87
CA ILE A 270 -5.00 -11.62 -5.35
C ILE A 270 -4.71 -11.62 -6.85
N ASP A 271 -5.46 -10.85 -7.65
CA ASP A 271 -5.24 -10.76 -9.09
C ASP A 271 -3.91 -10.07 -9.40
N ILE A 272 -3.64 -8.96 -8.71
CA ILE A 272 -2.38 -8.22 -8.81
C ILE A 272 -1.23 -9.12 -8.34
N LEU A 273 -1.39 -9.76 -7.18
CA LEU A 273 -0.36 -10.65 -6.63
C LEU A 273 -0.03 -11.80 -7.59
N ALA A 274 -1.05 -12.48 -8.12
CA ALA A 274 -0.88 -13.56 -9.10
C ALA A 274 -0.19 -13.05 -10.37
N TYR A 275 -0.57 -11.87 -10.87
CA TYR A 275 0.05 -11.26 -12.05
C TYR A 275 1.56 -11.04 -11.88
N ILE A 276 1.98 -10.45 -10.76
CA ILE A 276 3.40 -10.21 -10.47
C ILE A 276 4.18 -11.53 -10.33
N ILE A 277 3.61 -12.53 -9.64
CA ILE A 277 4.23 -13.85 -9.48
C ILE A 277 4.39 -14.54 -10.85
N ASN A 278 3.34 -14.58 -11.67
CA ASN A 278 3.36 -15.22 -12.98
C ASN A 278 4.36 -14.53 -13.93
N LYS A 279 4.50 -13.20 -13.86
CA LYS A 279 5.53 -12.46 -14.61
C LYS A 279 6.94 -12.85 -14.19
N LYS A 280 7.19 -12.98 -12.88
CA LYS A 280 8.51 -13.34 -12.34
C LYS A 280 8.86 -14.81 -12.53
N ASP A 281 7.88 -15.71 -12.55
CA ASP A 281 8.08 -17.11 -12.92
C ASP A 281 8.51 -17.24 -14.39
N LYS A 282 7.95 -16.43 -15.30
CA LYS A 282 8.37 -16.34 -16.70
C LYS A 282 9.81 -15.87 -16.87
N ASP A 283 10.33 -15.06 -15.95
CA ASP A 283 11.75 -14.70 -15.86
C ASP A 283 12.64 -15.88 -15.39
N ARG A 284 12.08 -17.10 -15.28
CA ARG A 284 12.70 -18.35 -14.79
C ARG A 284 13.25 -18.24 -13.38
N ILE A 285 12.61 -17.39 -12.56
CA ILE A 285 12.89 -17.34 -11.13
C ILE A 285 12.23 -18.55 -10.50
N ASN A 286 13.02 -19.36 -9.81
CA ASN A 286 12.54 -20.51 -9.05
C ASN A 286 11.79 -20.02 -7.80
N ILE A 287 10.45 -19.95 -7.84
CA ILE A 287 9.63 -19.40 -6.75
C ILE A 287 9.01 -20.52 -5.91
N ARG A 288 9.03 -20.38 -4.59
CA ARG A 288 8.29 -21.24 -3.65
C ARG A 288 7.55 -20.42 -2.60
N ILE A 289 6.33 -20.84 -2.23
CA ILE A 289 5.50 -20.14 -1.24
C ILE A 289 5.46 -20.93 0.08
N MET A 290 5.49 -20.22 1.22
CA MET A 290 5.27 -20.79 2.56
C MET A 290 4.45 -19.84 3.45
N PRO A 291 3.75 -20.34 4.47
CA PRO A 291 3.09 -19.50 5.45
C PRO A 291 4.06 -19.00 6.54
N PRO A 292 3.74 -17.86 7.17
CA PRO A 292 4.58 -17.28 8.22
C PRO A 292 4.74 -18.23 9.41
N GLY A 293 5.91 -18.16 10.08
CA GLY A 293 6.22 -19.01 11.23
C GLY A 293 6.53 -20.47 10.91
N LYS A 294 6.52 -20.89 9.63
CA LYS A 294 6.90 -22.26 9.21
C LYS A 294 8.35 -22.41 8.78
N GLU A 295 9.19 -21.44 9.11
CA GLU A 295 10.64 -21.45 8.81
C GLU A 295 11.35 -22.67 9.40
N GLU A 296 10.89 -23.16 10.55
CA GLU A 296 11.42 -24.36 11.20
C GLU A 296 11.08 -25.64 10.43
N TYR A 297 9.85 -25.76 9.91
CA TYR A 297 9.46 -26.86 9.02
C TYR A 297 10.24 -26.84 7.71
N LEU A 298 10.58 -25.66 7.18
CA LEU A 298 11.45 -25.53 6.02
C LEU A 298 12.86 -26.08 6.31
N LYS A 299 13.42 -25.80 7.50
CA LYS A 299 14.73 -26.34 7.92
C LYS A 299 14.68 -27.87 7.98
N ILE A 300 13.59 -28.44 8.51
CA ILE A 300 13.37 -29.90 8.60
C ILE A 300 13.22 -30.50 7.20
N TYR A 301 12.36 -29.93 6.35
CA TYR A 301 12.16 -30.36 4.96
C TYR A 301 13.47 -30.38 4.17
N LYS A 302 14.28 -29.32 4.27
CA LYS A 302 15.60 -29.23 3.61
C LYS A 302 16.55 -30.36 4.04
N LYS A 303 16.41 -30.89 5.25
CA LYS A 303 17.30 -31.93 5.81
C LYS A 303 16.81 -33.34 5.54
N LEU A 304 15.50 -33.59 5.68
CA LEU A 304 14.91 -34.91 5.46
C LEU A 304 14.90 -35.31 3.98
N ASN A 305 14.90 -34.33 3.07
CA ASN A 305 14.84 -34.60 1.65
C ASN A 305 16.24 -34.45 1.02
N LYS A 306 16.98 -35.54 0.79
CA LYS A 306 18.35 -35.51 0.22
C LYS A 306 18.43 -34.85 -1.17
N ASN A 307 17.31 -34.77 -1.90
CA ASN A 307 17.18 -34.05 -3.17
C ASN A 307 16.97 -32.52 -3.00
N ALA A 308 16.91 -32.02 -1.76
CA ALA A 308 16.81 -30.59 -1.43
C ALA A 308 18.06 -29.77 -1.78
N ARG A 309 19.14 -30.41 -2.24
CA ARG A 309 20.32 -29.70 -2.80
C ARG A 309 19.97 -28.83 -4.00
N ASN A 310 18.89 -29.15 -4.73
CA ASN A 310 18.38 -28.31 -5.82
C ASN A 310 17.65 -27.05 -5.35
N ILE A 311 17.55 -26.78 -4.04
CA ILE A 311 16.83 -25.63 -3.50
C ILE A 311 17.72 -24.37 -3.39
N GLU A 312 19.03 -24.51 -3.52
CA GLU A 312 19.95 -23.39 -3.69
C GLU A 312 19.60 -22.66 -5.00
N GLY A 313 19.07 -21.44 -4.90
CA GLY A 313 18.60 -20.64 -6.03
C GLY A 313 17.09 -20.34 -6.06
N TYR A 314 16.30 -20.90 -5.13
CA TYR A 314 14.87 -20.53 -5.02
C TYR A 314 14.68 -19.22 -4.24
N LYS A 315 13.81 -18.34 -4.76
CA LYS A 315 13.25 -17.22 -3.98
C LYS A 315 12.01 -17.71 -3.24
N TYR A 316 11.99 -17.49 -1.93
CA TYR A 316 10.86 -17.85 -1.09
C TYR A 316 9.94 -16.66 -0.87
N LEU A 317 8.65 -16.92 -1.00
CA LEU A 317 7.59 -15.99 -0.69
C LEU A 317 6.91 -16.44 0.59
N ILE A 318 6.90 -15.58 1.59
CA ILE A 318 6.12 -15.80 2.80
C ILE A 318 4.76 -15.13 2.58
N LEU A 319 3.66 -15.89 2.71
CA LEU A 319 2.30 -15.39 2.51
C LEU A 319 1.35 -16.05 3.52
N ILE A 320 0.41 -15.31 4.08
CA ILE A 320 -0.62 -15.91 4.94
C ILE A 320 -1.44 -16.98 4.19
N GLU A 321 -1.85 -18.06 4.89
CA GLU A 321 -2.51 -19.21 4.27
C GLU A 321 -3.74 -18.85 3.42
N ASN A 322 -4.52 -17.85 3.86
CA ASN A 322 -5.70 -17.39 3.11
C ASN A 322 -5.32 -16.85 1.72
N HIS A 323 -4.21 -16.11 1.62
CA HIS A 323 -3.71 -15.64 0.33
C HIS A 323 -3.21 -16.81 -0.52
N ILE A 324 -2.51 -17.78 0.06
CA ILE A 324 -2.05 -18.98 -0.65
C ILE A 324 -3.22 -19.75 -1.27
N LYS A 325 -4.28 -20.01 -0.48
CA LYS A 325 -5.49 -20.72 -0.94
C LYS A 325 -6.18 -19.99 -2.09
N LYS A 326 -6.25 -18.65 -2.05
CA LYS A 326 -6.85 -17.86 -3.12
C LYS A 326 -5.97 -17.81 -4.38
N LEU A 327 -4.65 -17.74 -4.21
CA LEU A 327 -3.67 -17.75 -5.30
C LEU A 327 -3.67 -19.05 -6.10
N GLU A 328 -3.99 -20.17 -5.45
CA GLU A 328 -4.00 -21.48 -6.10
C GLU A 328 -4.80 -21.49 -7.40
N LYS A 329 -5.92 -20.77 -7.47
CA LYS A 329 -6.78 -20.73 -8.66
C LYS A 329 -6.25 -19.86 -9.79
N LYS A 330 -5.21 -19.03 -9.55
CA LYS A 330 -4.76 -17.96 -10.45
C LYS A 330 -3.28 -18.04 -10.86
N ILE A 331 -2.48 -18.83 -10.13
CA ILE A 331 -1.09 -19.09 -10.51
C ILE A 331 -1.05 -20.08 -11.68
N GLU A 332 -0.30 -19.73 -12.74
CA GLU A 332 -0.14 -20.57 -13.95
C GLU A 332 0.69 -21.82 -13.62
N ASN A 333 1.83 -21.65 -12.93
CA ASN A 333 2.75 -22.72 -12.59
C ASN A 333 2.46 -23.31 -11.21
N LYS A 334 1.69 -24.41 -11.17
CA LYS A 334 1.34 -25.12 -9.92
C LYS A 334 2.55 -25.60 -9.11
N LYS A 335 3.73 -25.77 -9.72
CA LYS A 335 4.96 -26.17 -9.00
C LYS A 335 5.37 -25.13 -7.95
N ILE A 336 4.98 -23.86 -8.10
CA ILE A 336 5.24 -22.79 -7.13
C ILE A 336 4.62 -23.12 -5.75
N LEU A 337 3.49 -23.81 -5.74
CA LEU A 337 2.73 -24.17 -4.52
C LEU A 337 3.18 -25.50 -3.91
N GLN A 338 4.05 -26.25 -4.58
CA GLN A 338 4.45 -27.59 -4.15
C GLN A 338 5.08 -27.57 -2.75
N LEU A 339 5.91 -26.57 -2.42
CA LEU A 339 6.53 -26.46 -1.09
C LEU A 339 5.48 -26.29 0.02
N TYR A 340 4.44 -25.50 -0.23
CA TYR A 340 3.37 -25.30 0.75
C TYR A 340 2.63 -26.60 1.04
N GLU A 341 2.26 -27.35 0.01
CA GLU A 341 1.59 -28.65 0.18
C GLU A 341 2.51 -29.69 0.84
N GLU A 342 3.81 -29.67 0.52
CA GLU A 342 4.81 -30.52 1.20
C GLU A 342 4.89 -30.18 2.69
N ILE A 343 5.06 -28.90 3.07
CA ILE A 343 5.08 -28.46 4.47
C ILE A 343 3.78 -28.85 5.19
N LYS A 344 2.63 -28.63 4.57
CA LYS A 344 1.32 -28.99 5.12
C LYS A 344 1.17 -30.50 5.31
N LYS A 345 1.74 -31.31 4.42
CA LYS A 345 1.81 -32.76 4.58
C LYS A 345 2.65 -33.14 5.80
N TYR A 346 3.79 -32.50 6.04
CA TYR A 346 4.59 -32.73 7.25
C TYR A 346 3.87 -32.28 8.54
N GLU A 347 3.02 -31.26 8.46
CA GLU A 347 2.19 -30.83 9.59
C GLU A 347 1.06 -31.82 9.89
N ASN A 348 0.40 -32.35 8.85
CA ASN A 348 -0.70 -33.30 8.99
C ASN A 348 -0.25 -34.74 9.23
N GLN A 349 0.96 -35.10 8.78
CA GLN A 349 1.62 -36.34 9.17
C GLN A 349 2.18 -36.15 10.58
N THR A 350 1.32 -36.29 11.58
CA THR A 350 1.59 -36.53 13.01
C THR A 350 3.07 -36.75 13.37
N LEU A 351 3.86 -35.68 13.33
CA LEU A 351 5.07 -35.54 14.12
C LEU A 351 4.65 -34.55 15.19
N ASN A 352 4.42 -35.07 16.39
CA ASN A 352 4.09 -34.27 17.55
C ASN A 352 5.15 -33.15 17.67
N ARG A 353 4.76 -31.93 18.07
CA ARG A 353 5.70 -30.82 18.36
C ARG A 353 6.90 -31.29 19.18
N LYS A 354 6.68 -32.26 20.08
CA LYS A 354 7.68 -33.01 20.84
C LYS A 354 8.70 -33.76 19.96
N GLU A 355 8.28 -34.47 18.92
CA GLU A 355 9.19 -35.20 18.02
C GLU A 355 10.01 -34.26 17.13
N ILE A 356 9.43 -33.09 16.77
CA ILE A 356 10.17 -32.00 16.11
C ILE A 356 11.20 -31.38 17.06
N ASP A 357 10.80 -31.10 18.30
CA ASP A 357 11.69 -30.59 19.36
C ASP A 357 12.79 -31.62 19.71
N GLU A 358 12.49 -32.91 19.64
CA GLU A 358 13.43 -34.02 19.82
C GLU A 358 14.48 -34.05 18.70
N ILE A 359 14.07 -33.95 17.43
CA ILE A 359 15.00 -33.84 16.29
C ILE A 359 15.90 -32.62 16.44
N LEU A 360 15.33 -31.46 16.80
CA LEU A 360 16.09 -30.22 16.99
C LEU A 360 17.03 -30.28 18.21
N THR A 361 16.65 -31.00 19.26
CA THR A 361 17.49 -31.22 20.46
C THR A 361 18.68 -32.12 20.13
N VAL A 362 18.45 -33.19 19.37
CA VAL A 362 19.50 -34.07 18.84
C VAL A 362 20.47 -33.27 17.97
N GLU A 363 19.99 -32.35 17.14
CA GLU A 363 20.85 -31.51 16.31
C GLU A 363 21.67 -30.49 17.09
N LYS A 364 21.07 -29.85 18.11
CA LYS A 364 21.81 -28.96 19.02
C LYS A 364 22.92 -29.73 19.73
N PHE A 365 22.64 -30.95 20.19
CA PHE A 365 23.62 -31.83 20.80
C PHE A 365 24.74 -32.24 19.83
N ILE A 366 24.41 -32.69 18.61
CA ILE A 366 25.41 -33.06 17.60
C ILE A 366 26.27 -31.85 17.20
N LYS A 367 25.67 -30.66 17.04
CA LYS A 367 26.41 -29.42 16.72
C LYS A 367 27.30 -28.98 17.89
N TYR A 368 26.84 -29.18 19.13
CA TYR A 368 27.62 -28.93 20.34
C TYR A 368 28.80 -29.89 20.44
N VAL A 369 28.56 -31.20 20.32
CA VAL A 369 29.61 -32.23 20.30
C VAL A 369 30.60 -31.99 19.16
N LYS A 370 30.16 -31.59 17.95
CA LYS A 370 31.04 -31.21 16.84
C LYS A 370 31.87 -29.95 17.12
N LYS A 371 31.32 -28.98 17.84
CA LYS A 371 32.02 -27.75 18.25
C LYS A 371 33.12 -28.04 19.28
N TYR A 372 32.88 -28.99 20.19
CA TYR A 372 33.78 -29.35 21.29
C TYR A 372 34.52 -30.68 21.07
N LEU A 373 34.44 -31.28 19.88
CA LEU A 373 35.16 -32.51 19.51
C LEU A 373 36.70 -32.31 19.51
N TYR A 374 37.15 -31.05 19.53
CA TYR A 374 38.54 -30.66 19.71
C TYR A 374 38.99 -30.70 21.18
N GLU A 375 38.06 -30.61 22.14
CA GLU A 375 38.34 -30.74 23.57
C GLU A 375 38.22 -32.23 23.96
N TYR A 376 39.23 -32.74 24.67
CA TYR A 376 39.25 -34.13 25.15
C TYR A 376 38.16 -34.28 26.23
N ILE A 377 37.17 -35.14 26.02
CA ILE A 377 36.07 -35.41 26.98
C ILE A 377 36.31 -36.78 27.59
N ASP A 378 36.54 -36.84 28.90
CA ASP A 378 36.87 -38.07 29.63
C ASP A 378 35.73 -38.58 30.51
N LYS A 379 34.83 -37.67 30.93
CA LYS A 379 33.79 -37.93 31.91
C LYS A 379 32.50 -37.22 31.51
N TYR A 380 31.39 -37.68 32.07
CA TYR A 380 30.09 -37.03 31.94
C TYR A 380 29.41 -36.95 33.31
N GLU A 381 28.59 -35.94 33.48
CA GLU A 381 27.72 -35.81 34.65
C GLU A 381 26.31 -35.46 34.19
N ILE A 382 25.31 -36.16 34.74
CA ILE A 382 23.91 -35.80 34.57
C ILE A 382 23.58 -34.72 35.59
N VAL A 383 23.12 -33.57 35.12
CA VAL A 383 22.79 -32.43 35.98
C VAL A 383 21.36 -31.97 35.77
N GLU A 384 20.79 -31.37 36.82
CA GLU A 384 19.54 -30.62 36.74
C GLU A 384 19.80 -29.19 36.22
N SER A 385 20.33 -29.10 35.00
CA SER A 385 20.54 -27.82 34.31
C SER A 385 19.67 -27.76 33.04
N GLN A 386 19.48 -26.56 32.48
CA GLN A 386 18.83 -26.39 31.17
C GLN A 386 19.79 -26.35 29.99
N GLU A 387 21.09 -26.26 30.25
CA GLU A 387 22.13 -25.97 29.26
C GLU A 387 23.25 -27.01 29.26
N TYR A 388 23.78 -27.28 28.07
CA TYR A 388 24.95 -28.13 27.88
C TYR A 388 26.21 -27.35 28.22
N LYS A 389 27.07 -27.93 29.06
CA LYS A 389 28.35 -27.34 29.44
C LYS A 389 29.47 -28.37 29.34
N VAL A 390 30.66 -27.92 28.95
CA VAL A 390 31.91 -28.67 29.08
C VAL A 390 32.81 -27.82 29.95
N GLU A 391 33.20 -28.35 31.10
CA GLU A 391 34.22 -27.78 31.97
C GLU A 391 35.14 -28.90 32.42
N ASP A 392 36.45 -28.64 32.46
CA ASP A 392 37.47 -29.59 32.93
C ASP A 392 37.34 -31.00 32.32
N LYS A 393 37.02 -31.08 31.02
CA LYS A 393 36.83 -32.34 30.27
C LYS A 393 35.62 -33.18 30.71
N ILE A 394 34.70 -32.60 31.47
CA ILE A 394 33.43 -33.22 31.90
C ILE A 394 32.31 -32.64 31.04
N LEU A 395 31.55 -33.53 30.39
CA LEU A 395 30.34 -33.18 29.66
C LEU A 395 29.12 -33.19 30.61
N PHE A 396 28.56 -32.01 30.86
CA PHE A 396 27.35 -31.85 31.66
C PHE A 396 26.10 -32.02 30.80
N ILE A 397 25.28 -33.01 31.13
CA ILE A 397 24.12 -33.43 30.36
C ILE A 397 22.84 -33.14 31.16
N PRO A 398 22.00 -32.22 30.68
CA PRO A 398 20.68 -31.95 31.25
C PRO A 398 19.79 -33.21 31.32
N ARG A 399 19.43 -33.65 32.53
CA ARG A 399 18.57 -34.85 32.72
C ARG A 399 17.22 -34.73 32.00
N ASN A 400 16.68 -33.51 31.94
CA ASN A 400 15.30 -33.23 31.52
C ASN A 400 15.13 -33.19 29.99
N ARG A 401 16.23 -33.36 29.22
CA ARG A 401 16.25 -33.23 27.76
C ARG A 401 16.21 -34.58 27.02
N PHE A 402 16.38 -35.70 27.71
CA PHE A 402 16.53 -37.02 27.07
C PHE A 402 15.49 -38.03 27.56
N ASN A 403 15.14 -38.96 26.68
CA ASN A 403 14.44 -40.21 26.97
C ASN A 403 15.17 -41.35 26.25
N GLU A 404 14.90 -42.61 26.62
CA GLU A 404 15.60 -43.79 26.09
C GLU A 404 15.57 -43.83 24.54
N LYS A 405 14.43 -43.49 23.94
CA LYS A 405 14.23 -43.45 22.49
C LYS A 405 15.15 -42.44 21.79
N ASN A 406 15.33 -41.25 22.39
CA ASN A 406 16.21 -40.20 21.87
C ASN A 406 17.69 -40.61 21.95
N LEU A 407 18.09 -41.22 23.06
CA LEU A 407 19.47 -41.69 23.24
C LEU A 407 19.83 -42.82 22.25
N LEU A 408 18.89 -43.73 21.97
CA LEU A 408 19.05 -44.77 20.96
C LEU A 408 19.23 -44.22 19.53
N ASN A 409 18.54 -43.13 19.19
CA ASN A 409 18.70 -42.47 17.88
C ASN A 409 20.05 -41.74 17.77
N ILE A 410 20.46 -41.04 18.84
CA ILE A 410 21.79 -40.41 18.92
C ILE A 410 22.90 -41.44 18.75
N LYS A 411 22.76 -42.62 19.38
CA LYS A 411 23.69 -43.74 19.23
C LYS A 411 23.82 -44.20 17.78
N LYS A 412 22.72 -44.34 17.04
CA LYS A 412 22.71 -44.74 15.62
C LYS A 412 23.39 -43.70 14.71
N GLU A 413 23.11 -42.43 14.94
CA GLU A 413 23.76 -41.31 14.21
C GLU A 413 25.27 -41.26 14.47
N ILE A 414 25.70 -41.42 15.72
CA ILE A 414 27.13 -41.43 16.06
C ILE A 414 27.83 -42.63 15.43
N ILE A 415 27.23 -43.83 15.47
CA ILE A 415 27.76 -45.03 14.77
C ILE A 415 27.96 -44.76 13.27
N THR A 416 27.02 -44.03 12.65
CA THR A 416 27.13 -43.66 11.23
C THR A 416 28.27 -42.68 10.98
N ILE A 417 28.47 -41.70 11.88
CA ILE A 417 29.60 -40.76 11.82
C ILE A 417 30.94 -41.48 12.06
N VAL A 418 31.01 -42.45 12.99
CA VAL A 418 32.21 -43.28 13.24
C VAL A 418 32.64 -44.01 11.97
N ASN A 419 31.67 -44.57 11.25
CA ASN A 419 31.94 -45.33 10.04
C ASN A 419 32.38 -44.45 8.86
N ILE A 420 32.16 -43.12 8.93
CA ILE A 420 32.61 -42.15 7.93
C ILE A 420 33.99 -41.59 8.29
N ILE A 421 34.32 -41.49 9.58
CA ILE A 421 35.62 -41.06 10.08
C ILE A 421 36.53 -42.30 10.22
N THR A 422 36.92 -42.88 9.08
CA THR A 422 37.94 -43.92 9.03
C THR A 422 39.28 -43.31 8.63
N ASP A 423 40.29 -43.58 9.48
CA ASP A 423 41.76 -43.48 9.28
C ASP A 423 42.54 -42.53 10.21
N ASN A 424 41.88 -41.79 11.10
CA ASN A 424 42.60 -41.00 12.12
C ASN A 424 42.46 -41.61 13.53
N ILE A 425 43.58 -42.14 14.05
CA ILE A 425 43.67 -42.89 15.33
C ILE A 425 43.17 -42.04 16.51
N ASP A 426 43.48 -40.73 16.55
CA ASP A 426 43.09 -39.83 17.64
C ASP A 426 41.58 -39.60 17.70
N TYR A 427 40.89 -39.65 16.56
CA TYR A 427 39.43 -39.49 16.52
C TYR A 427 38.72 -40.78 16.91
N LYS A 428 39.32 -41.94 16.66
CA LYS A 428 38.75 -43.25 16.98
C LYS A 428 38.59 -43.44 18.50
N GLU A 429 39.58 -43.03 19.29
CA GLU A 429 39.50 -43.09 20.76
C GLU A 429 38.43 -42.14 21.32
N LYS A 430 38.40 -40.88 20.90
CA LYS A 430 37.42 -39.88 21.36
C LYS A 430 35.99 -40.28 21.04
N VAL A 431 35.79 -40.86 19.87
CA VAL A 431 34.49 -41.35 19.41
C VAL A 431 34.05 -42.59 20.19
N ASN A 432 34.97 -43.48 20.56
CA ASN A 432 34.67 -44.61 21.45
C ASN A 432 34.29 -44.13 22.85
N THR A 433 34.93 -43.08 23.37
CA THR A 433 34.55 -42.47 24.66
C THR A 433 33.12 -41.92 24.61
N LEU A 434 32.77 -41.17 23.56
CA LEU A 434 31.40 -40.68 23.33
C LEU A 434 30.37 -41.83 23.23
N LYS A 435 30.72 -42.92 22.54
CA LYS A 435 29.87 -44.11 22.42
C LYS A 435 29.63 -44.76 23.79
N ASN A 436 30.68 -44.91 24.60
CA ASN A 436 30.60 -45.47 25.94
C ASN A 436 29.75 -44.61 26.89
N ILE A 437 29.86 -43.28 26.78
CA ILE A 437 29.03 -42.33 27.54
C ILE A 437 27.55 -42.53 27.18
N ILE A 438 27.22 -42.60 25.90
CA ILE A 438 25.84 -42.80 25.45
C ILE A 438 25.28 -44.17 25.86
N ASP A 439 26.11 -45.21 25.79
CA ASP A 439 25.70 -46.56 26.20
C ASP A 439 25.39 -46.62 27.70
N LYS A 440 26.16 -45.92 28.53
CA LYS A 440 25.86 -45.77 29.95
C LYS A 440 24.61 -44.94 30.21
N LEU A 441 24.43 -43.81 29.52
CA LEU A 441 23.21 -43.01 29.62
C LEU A 441 21.96 -43.81 29.25
N ILE A 442 22.01 -44.61 28.18
CA ILE A 442 20.89 -45.50 27.81
C ILE A 442 20.58 -46.48 28.95
N GLY A 443 21.61 -47.00 29.62
CA GLY A 443 21.45 -47.90 30.77
C GLY A 443 20.85 -47.23 32.01
N GLU A 444 21.15 -45.95 32.25
CA GLU A 444 20.61 -45.19 33.39
C GLU A 444 19.16 -44.71 33.19
N PHE A 445 18.66 -44.72 31.94
CA PHE A 445 17.27 -44.39 31.57
C PHE A 445 16.38 -45.62 31.35
N ARG A 446 16.91 -46.83 31.55
CA ARG A 446 16.18 -48.11 31.65
C ARG A 446 15.94 -48.45 33.11
#